data_AF-A0A0F9I8I7-F1
#
_entry.id   AF-A0A0F9I8I7-F1
#
_cell.length_a   1.000
_cell.length_b   1.000
_cell.length_c   1.000
_cell.angle_alpha   90.00
_cell.angle_beta   90.00
_cell.angle_gamma   90.00
#
_symmetry.space_group_name_H-M   'P 1'
#
loop_
_entity.id
_entity.type
_entity.pdbx_description
1 polymer ?
#
loop_
_entity_poly.entity_id
_entity_poly.type
_entity_poly.pdbx_seq_one_letter_code
_entity_poly.pdbx_strand_id
1 'polypeptide(L)'
;MTQDTVEKAPPTLQELEGKVQRLTTQVASDGKAKATADEQFSRAVKSGDVDLAIAAGDARTATRSTLSKSESQLKTATSAVNSQKLSANAGKRADVHNAMRQDKSVVGHVNALFSLGAEWVKLEKSEDGTLVINSGGADIKASRKSSGGGGGGSRGTASWEVDGQSFTSRELIDAHQDMLTDKVREHFDSGNFRAFSMTREAERIHGLLTSGN
;
A
#
# COMPACT_ATOMS: atom_id res chain seq x y z
N MET A 1 24.25 -22.95 1.72
CA MET A 1 24.19 -22.02 0.59
C MET A 1 23.68 -20.69 1.13
N THR A 2 24.51 -19.66 1.13
CA THR A 2 24.13 -18.30 1.54
C THR A 2 23.44 -17.64 0.35
N GLN A 3 22.14 -17.39 0.48
CA GLN A 3 21.35 -16.73 -0.55
C GLN A 3 21.66 -15.23 -0.45
N ASP A 4 22.53 -14.74 -1.35
CA ASP A 4 22.78 -13.32 -1.54
C ASP A 4 21.45 -12.65 -1.92
N THR A 5 20.77 -12.05 -0.95
CA THR A 5 19.71 -11.08 -1.20
C THR A 5 20.37 -9.86 -1.81
N VAL A 6 20.50 -9.86 -3.14
CA VAL A 6 20.86 -8.66 -3.91
C VAL A 6 19.85 -7.59 -3.55
N GLU A 7 20.26 -6.68 -2.68
CA GLU A 7 19.46 -5.54 -2.23
C GLU A 7 19.19 -4.68 -3.46
N LYS A 8 17.99 -4.85 -4.05
CA LYS A 8 17.61 -4.11 -5.25
C LYS A 8 17.66 -2.64 -4.90
N ALA A 9 18.57 -1.91 -5.56
CA ALA A 9 18.73 -0.49 -5.36
C ALA A 9 17.36 0.21 -5.43
N PRO A 10 17.11 1.20 -4.55
CA PRO A 10 15.86 1.94 -4.58
C PRO A 10 15.64 2.54 -5.97
N PRO A 11 14.39 2.53 -6.48
CA PRO A 11 14.10 3.02 -7.83
C PRO A 11 14.54 4.47 -7.99
N THR A 12 15.11 4.76 -9.16
CA THR A 12 15.51 6.11 -9.55
C THR A 12 14.29 6.99 -9.84
N LEU A 13 14.47 8.32 -9.79
CA LEU A 13 13.39 9.27 -10.07
C LEU A 13 12.80 9.04 -11.47
N GLN A 14 13.66 8.80 -12.47
CA GLN A 14 13.25 8.55 -13.84
C GLN A 14 12.43 7.26 -13.98
N GLU A 15 12.78 6.21 -13.24
CA GLU A 15 12.00 4.96 -13.21
C GLU A 15 10.63 5.16 -12.56
N LEU A 16 10.54 5.97 -11.50
CA LEU A 16 9.27 6.31 -10.87
C LEU A 16 8.39 7.19 -11.77
N GLU A 17 8.96 8.18 -12.45
CA GLU A 17 8.24 9.02 -13.41
C GLU A 17 7.73 8.21 -14.60
N GLY A 18 8.56 7.31 -15.15
CA GLY A 18 8.14 6.36 -16.19
C GLY A 18 7.04 5.41 -15.69
N LYS A 19 7.08 5.00 -14.42
CA LYS A 19 6.01 4.20 -13.79
C LYS A 19 4.71 5.00 -13.66
N VAL A 20 4.78 6.27 -13.24
CA VAL A 20 3.61 7.17 -13.19
C VAL A 20 3.00 7.30 -14.58
N GLN A 21 3.80 7.56 -15.62
CA GLN A 21 3.30 7.68 -17.00
C GLN A 21 2.57 6.42 -17.46
N ARG A 22 3.16 5.24 -17.24
CA ARG A 22 2.52 3.96 -17.57
C ARG A 22 1.21 3.74 -16.81
N LEU A 23 1.18 4.03 -15.51
CA LEU A 23 -0.02 3.89 -14.68
C LEU A 23 -1.11 4.89 -15.06
N THR A 24 -0.75 6.10 -15.48
CA THR A 24 -1.69 7.09 -16.02
C THR A 24 -2.37 6.56 -17.29
N THR A 25 -1.59 5.99 -18.22
CA THR A 25 -2.16 5.34 -19.41
C THR A 25 -3.05 4.15 -19.04
N GLN A 26 -2.65 3.35 -18.05
CA GLN A 26 -3.43 2.21 -17.56
C GLN A 26 -4.78 2.65 -16.97
N VAL A 27 -4.78 3.66 -16.09
CA VAL A 27 -6.01 4.23 -15.51
C VAL A 27 -6.94 4.76 -16.59
N ALA A 28 -6.41 5.43 -17.62
CA ALA A 28 -7.22 5.88 -18.76
C ALA A 28 -7.84 4.70 -19.54
N SER A 29 -7.09 3.62 -19.75
CA SER A 29 -7.58 2.40 -20.40
C SER A 29 -8.67 1.70 -19.57
N ASP A 30 -8.41 1.52 -18.27
CA ASP A 30 -9.36 0.89 -17.35
C ASP A 30 -10.63 1.73 -17.18
N GLY A 31 -10.50 3.06 -17.22
CA GLY A 31 -11.62 3.99 -17.22
C GLY A 31 -12.52 3.82 -18.44
N LYS A 32 -11.93 3.64 -19.64
CA LYS A 32 -12.69 3.31 -20.86
C LYS A 32 -13.38 1.95 -20.75
N ALA A 33 -12.68 0.92 -20.27
CA ALA A 33 -13.25 -0.41 -20.07
C ALA A 33 -14.45 -0.39 -19.09
N LYS A 34 -14.33 0.36 -17.99
CA LYS A 34 -15.42 0.57 -17.03
C LYS A 34 -16.60 1.30 -17.67
N ALA A 35 -16.37 2.33 -18.50
CA ALA A 35 -17.44 3.03 -19.21
C ALA A 35 -18.18 2.10 -20.17
N THR A 36 -17.47 1.28 -20.93
CA THR A 36 -18.05 0.25 -21.80
C THR A 36 -18.87 -0.77 -21.00
N ALA A 37 -18.36 -1.24 -19.86
CA ALA A 37 -19.10 -2.19 -19.00
C ALA A 37 -20.36 -1.57 -18.38
N ASP A 38 -20.31 -0.30 -17.95
CA ASP A 38 -21.48 0.44 -17.48
C ASP A 38 -22.55 0.56 -18.60
N GLU A 39 -22.13 0.80 -19.84
CA GLU A 39 -23.05 0.87 -20.99
C GLU A 39 -23.65 -0.49 -21.35
N GLN A 40 -22.84 -1.56 -21.39
CA GLN A 40 -23.30 -2.93 -21.62
C GLN A 40 -24.30 -3.36 -20.56
N PHE A 41 -24.03 -3.07 -19.28
CA PHE A 41 -24.98 -3.32 -18.20
C PHE A 41 -26.29 -2.56 -18.38
N SER A 42 -26.23 -1.28 -18.76
CA SER A 42 -27.44 -0.47 -19.03
C SER A 42 -28.28 -1.05 -20.17
N ARG A 43 -27.64 -1.51 -21.25
CA ARG A 43 -28.32 -2.17 -22.38
C ARG A 43 -28.93 -3.50 -21.96
N ALA A 44 -28.21 -4.29 -21.16
CA ALA A 44 -28.65 -5.58 -20.65
C ALA A 44 -29.88 -5.48 -19.73
N VAL A 45 -29.89 -4.49 -18.84
CA VAL A 45 -31.06 -4.22 -17.98
C VAL A 45 -32.27 -3.81 -18.82
N LYS A 46 -32.06 -3.03 -19.90
CA LYS A 46 -33.15 -2.58 -20.80
C LYS A 46 -33.71 -3.68 -21.70
N SER A 47 -32.95 -4.74 -22.00
CA SER A 47 -33.45 -5.84 -22.83
C SER A 47 -34.40 -6.77 -22.07
N GLY A 48 -34.46 -6.67 -20.73
CA GLY A 48 -35.29 -7.54 -19.90
C GLY A 48 -34.75 -8.98 -19.76
N ASP A 49 -33.56 -9.25 -20.30
CA ASP A 49 -32.86 -10.53 -20.16
C ASP A 49 -32.06 -10.52 -18.85
N VAL A 50 -32.55 -11.26 -17.86
CA VAL A 50 -32.00 -11.31 -16.51
C VAL A 50 -30.60 -11.94 -16.50
N ASP A 51 -30.37 -12.99 -17.28
CA ASP A 51 -29.08 -13.69 -17.32
C ASP A 51 -28.00 -12.79 -17.93
N LEU A 52 -28.36 -12.08 -19.01
CA LEU A 52 -27.49 -11.10 -19.65
C LEU A 52 -27.21 -9.89 -18.73
N ALA A 53 -28.19 -9.46 -17.93
CA ALA A 53 -28.01 -8.40 -16.94
C ALA A 53 -27.08 -8.80 -15.78
N ILE A 54 -27.17 -10.05 -15.31
CA ILE A 54 -26.27 -10.60 -14.27
C ILE A 54 -24.84 -10.65 -14.80
N ALA A 55 -24.62 -11.25 -15.98
CA ALA A 55 -23.29 -11.36 -16.58
C ALA A 55 -22.65 -9.99 -16.83
N ALA A 56 -23.42 -9.01 -17.34
CA ALA A 56 -22.94 -7.65 -17.51
C ALA A 56 -22.67 -6.95 -16.17
N GLY A 57 -23.43 -7.28 -15.11
CA GLY A 57 -23.23 -6.79 -13.75
C GLY A 57 -21.91 -7.27 -13.13
N ASP A 58 -21.56 -8.54 -13.35
CA ASP A 58 -20.29 -9.10 -12.91
C ASP A 58 -19.11 -8.46 -13.65
N ALA A 59 -19.22 -8.29 -14.98
CA ALA A 59 -18.20 -7.59 -15.78
C ALA A 59 -18.01 -6.13 -15.32
N ARG A 60 -19.10 -5.43 -14.99
CA ARG A 60 -19.07 -4.08 -14.41
C ARG A 60 -18.37 -4.05 -13.05
N THR A 61 -18.62 -5.03 -12.20
CA THR A 61 -17.98 -5.13 -10.88
C THR A 61 -16.48 -5.40 -11.01
N ALA A 62 -16.10 -6.32 -11.91
CA ALA A 62 -14.70 -6.64 -12.19
C ALA A 62 -13.93 -5.43 -12.73
N THR A 63 -14.48 -4.71 -13.72
CA THR A 63 -13.83 -3.51 -14.30
C THR A 63 -13.68 -2.38 -13.29
N ARG A 64 -14.66 -2.16 -12.40
CA ARG A 64 -14.53 -1.22 -11.27
C ARG A 64 -13.42 -1.60 -10.31
N SER A 65 -13.30 -2.89 -9.96
CA SER A 65 -12.22 -3.37 -9.09
C SER A 65 -10.85 -3.14 -9.73
N THR A 66 -10.71 -3.41 -11.02
CA THR A 66 -9.48 -3.16 -11.77
C THR A 66 -9.11 -1.68 -11.80
N LEU A 67 -10.06 -0.80 -12.16
CA LEU A 67 -9.83 0.65 -12.15
C LEU A 67 -9.37 1.15 -10.79
N SER A 68 -10.06 0.75 -9.71
CA SER A 68 -9.71 1.15 -8.35
C SER A 68 -8.29 0.71 -7.94
N LYS A 69 -7.85 -0.47 -8.38
CA LYS A 69 -6.47 -0.94 -8.17
C LYS A 69 -5.47 -0.07 -8.93
N SER A 70 -5.72 0.22 -10.20
CA SER A 70 -4.86 1.06 -11.03
C SER A 70 -4.75 2.48 -10.49
N GLU A 71 -5.85 3.08 -10.04
CA GLU A 71 -5.87 4.40 -9.38
C GLU A 71 -5.04 4.40 -8.09
N SER A 72 -5.19 3.35 -7.27
CA SER A 72 -4.41 3.21 -6.02
C SER A 72 -2.92 3.06 -6.28
N GLN A 73 -2.56 2.32 -7.33
CA GLN A 73 -1.17 2.17 -7.77
C GLN A 73 -0.61 3.50 -8.30
N LEU A 74 -1.38 4.23 -9.12
CA LEU A 74 -1.00 5.54 -9.64
C LEU A 74 -0.75 6.52 -8.49
N LYS A 75 -1.70 6.62 -7.54
CA LYS A 75 -1.54 7.46 -6.35
C LYS A 75 -0.24 7.15 -5.61
N THR A 76 0.02 5.87 -5.36
CA THR A 76 1.24 5.44 -4.66
C THR A 76 2.51 5.80 -5.43
N ALA A 77 2.52 5.61 -6.75
CA ALA A 77 3.66 5.96 -7.59
C ALA A 77 3.91 7.48 -7.62
N THR A 78 2.84 8.28 -7.70
CA THR A 78 2.93 9.75 -7.64
C THR A 78 3.49 10.22 -6.29
N SER A 79 3.01 9.65 -5.17
CA SER A 79 3.56 9.95 -3.85
C SER A 79 5.05 9.60 -3.76
N ALA A 80 5.48 8.51 -4.38
CA ALA A 80 6.89 8.11 -4.41
C ALA A 80 7.77 9.08 -5.22
N VAL A 81 7.31 9.54 -6.40
CA VAL A 81 7.99 10.58 -7.18
C VAL A 81 8.16 11.84 -6.35
N ASN A 82 7.09 12.29 -5.70
CA ASN A 82 7.12 13.50 -4.88
C ASN A 82 8.07 13.37 -3.69
N SER A 83 8.03 12.23 -3.00
CA SER A 83 8.96 11.93 -1.90
C SER A 83 10.42 11.97 -2.35
N GLN A 84 10.73 11.41 -3.53
CA GLN A 84 12.10 11.41 -4.06
C GLN A 84 12.55 12.82 -4.47
N LYS A 85 11.69 13.61 -5.13
CA LYS A 85 11.97 15.03 -5.45
C LYS A 85 12.24 15.86 -4.20
N LEU A 86 11.47 15.63 -3.14
CA LEU A 86 11.66 16.32 -1.86
C LEU A 86 12.96 15.89 -1.16
N SER A 87 13.29 14.60 -1.18
CA SER A 87 14.54 14.09 -0.59
C SER A 87 15.78 14.70 -1.26
N ALA A 88 15.75 14.88 -2.59
CA ALA A 88 16.82 15.53 -3.34
C ALA A 88 17.01 17.01 -2.97
N ASN A 89 15.95 17.67 -2.50
CA ASN A 89 15.94 19.10 -2.16
C ASN A 89 16.00 19.37 -0.64
N ALA A 90 16.11 18.34 0.22
CA ALA A 90 16.06 18.50 1.68
C ALA A 90 17.16 19.43 2.22
N GLY A 91 18.40 19.30 1.73
CA GLY A 91 19.50 20.19 2.11
C GLY A 91 19.25 21.65 1.73
N LYS A 92 18.85 21.90 0.47
CA LYS A 92 18.53 23.25 -0.02
C LYS A 92 17.37 23.89 0.74
N ARG A 93 16.39 23.10 1.18
CA ARG A 93 15.27 23.59 2.01
C ARG A 93 15.74 23.97 3.42
N ALA A 94 16.64 23.20 4.02
CA ALA A 94 17.26 23.54 5.29
C ALA A 94 18.09 24.84 5.18
N ASP A 95 18.80 25.03 4.07
CA ASP A 95 19.54 26.27 3.81
C ASP A 95 18.61 27.49 3.73
N VAL A 96 17.46 27.35 3.05
CA VAL A 96 16.44 28.42 2.99
C VAL A 96 15.82 28.68 4.35
N HIS A 97 15.56 27.64 5.16
CA HIS A 97 15.09 27.81 6.55
C HIS A 97 16.11 28.57 7.41
N ASN A 98 17.39 28.24 7.27
CA ASN A 98 18.47 28.95 7.98
C ASN A 98 18.57 30.41 7.55
N ALA A 99 18.47 30.70 6.24
CA ALA A 99 18.44 32.05 5.71
C ALA A 99 17.24 32.86 6.22
N MET A 100 16.03 32.28 6.26
CA MET A 100 14.83 32.92 6.80
C MET A 100 14.92 33.27 8.29
N ARG A 101 15.74 32.56 9.07
CA ARG A 101 15.98 32.92 10.48
C ARG A 101 16.89 34.16 10.61
N GLN A 102 17.69 34.45 9.59
CA GLN A 102 18.69 35.51 9.61
C GLN A 102 18.24 36.76 8.82
N ASP A 103 17.39 36.61 7.81
CA ASP A 103 16.89 37.67 6.94
C ASP A 103 15.37 37.88 7.10
N LYS A 104 14.93 39.15 7.08
CA LYS A 104 13.52 39.57 7.18
C LYS A 104 12.76 39.43 5.85
N SER A 105 13.43 39.07 4.74
CA SER A 105 12.81 38.89 3.42
C SER A 105 11.96 37.62 3.30
N VAL A 106 10.82 37.59 3.97
CA VAL A 106 9.92 36.41 4.03
C VAL A 106 9.45 35.97 2.63
N VAL A 107 9.12 36.92 1.75
CA VAL A 107 8.52 36.62 0.44
C VAL A 107 9.49 35.87 -0.49
N GLY A 108 10.75 36.30 -0.54
CA GLY A 108 11.76 35.66 -1.40
C GLY A 108 12.02 34.22 -1.01
N HIS A 109 12.10 33.96 0.30
CA HIS A 109 12.35 32.62 0.81
C HIS A 109 11.15 31.68 0.72
N VAL A 110 9.93 32.19 0.91
CA VAL A 110 8.71 31.38 0.70
C VAL A 110 8.61 30.95 -0.77
N ASN A 111 8.89 31.84 -1.72
CA ASN A 111 8.92 31.50 -3.14
C ASN A 111 10.00 30.45 -3.46
N ALA A 112 11.19 30.58 -2.85
CA ALA A 112 12.24 29.58 -3.00
C ALA A 112 11.82 28.20 -2.45
N LEU A 113 11.11 28.15 -1.31
CA LEU A 113 10.59 26.90 -0.76
C LEU A 113 9.53 26.25 -1.68
N PHE A 114 8.67 27.04 -2.32
CA PHE A 114 7.71 26.54 -3.30
C PHE A 114 8.41 26.02 -4.57
N SER A 115 9.43 26.72 -5.08
CA SER A 115 10.26 26.21 -6.19
C SER A 115 10.99 24.90 -5.86
N LEU A 116 11.26 24.65 -4.57
CA LEU A 116 11.85 23.40 -4.06
C LEU A 116 10.81 22.31 -3.74
N GLY A 117 9.53 22.54 -4.04
CA GLY A 117 8.45 21.56 -3.94
C GLY A 117 7.64 21.59 -2.64
N ALA A 118 7.75 22.64 -1.82
CA ALA A 118 6.77 22.84 -0.74
C ALA A 118 5.38 23.21 -1.34
N GLU A 119 4.31 22.80 -0.67
CA GLU A 119 2.92 23.26 -0.95
C GLU A 119 2.44 24.25 0.13
N TRP A 120 3.03 24.21 1.32
CA TRP A 120 2.75 25.13 2.41
C TRP A 120 4.02 25.53 3.17
N VAL A 121 4.01 26.75 3.71
CA VAL A 121 5.01 27.27 4.64
C VAL A 121 4.27 27.84 5.85
N LYS A 122 4.69 27.43 7.05
CA LYS A 122 4.14 27.89 8.33
C LYS A 122 5.25 28.60 9.10
N LEU A 123 4.98 29.83 9.51
CA LEU A 123 5.86 30.64 10.35
C LEU A 123 5.22 30.73 11.73
N GLU A 124 5.94 30.30 12.77
CA GLU A 124 5.49 30.32 14.15
C GLU A 124 6.52 31.05 15.01
N LYS A 125 6.04 31.77 16.02
CA LYS A 125 6.88 32.31 17.08
C LYS A 125 6.91 31.28 18.21
N SER A 126 8.09 30.80 18.59
CA SER A 126 8.24 29.91 19.75
C SER A 126 8.19 30.67 21.07
N GLU A 127 8.05 29.92 22.16
CA GLU A 127 7.98 30.48 23.53
C GLU A 127 9.22 31.30 23.92
N ASP A 128 10.39 30.96 23.37
CA ASP A 128 11.64 31.70 23.56
C ASP A 128 11.77 32.97 22.69
N GLY A 129 10.74 33.28 21.88
CA GLY A 129 10.72 34.42 20.98
C GLY A 129 11.45 34.21 19.65
N THR A 130 11.96 33.00 19.37
CA THR A 130 12.59 32.67 18.08
C THR A 130 11.55 32.37 16.99
N LEU A 131 11.96 32.51 15.72
CA LEU A 131 11.12 32.21 14.56
C LEU A 131 11.31 30.74 14.15
N VAL A 132 10.24 29.95 14.27
CA VAL A 132 10.17 28.58 13.78
C VAL A 132 9.56 28.61 12.38
N ILE A 133 10.33 28.15 11.39
CA ILE A 133 9.86 27.98 10.02
C ILE A 133 9.65 26.49 9.76
N ASN A 134 8.43 26.14 9.40
CA ASN A 134 8.04 24.82 8.94
C ASN A 134 7.60 24.92 7.49
N SER A 135 7.93 23.93 6.66
CA SER A 135 7.33 23.82 5.33
C SER A 135 7.03 22.38 4.98
N GLY A 136 5.95 22.15 4.25
CA GLY A 136 5.51 20.83 3.84
C GLY A 136 4.69 20.88 2.55
N GLY A 137 4.19 19.74 2.11
CA GLY A 137 3.53 19.60 0.81
C GLY A 137 4.03 18.41 0.02
N ALA A 138 3.12 17.82 -0.75
CA ALA A 138 3.13 16.52 -1.40
C ALA A 138 3.12 15.35 -0.40
N ASP A 139 1.92 14.88 -0.05
CA ASP A 139 1.61 13.71 0.79
C ASP A 139 2.79 13.20 1.63
N ILE A 140 3.09 13.94 2.71
CA ILE A 140 4.05 13.52 3.73
C ILE A 140 3.37 12.41 4.54
N LYS A 141 3.37 11.19 3.99
CA LYS A 141 3.64 10.05 4.85
C LYS A 141 5.14 9.96 4.88
N ALA A 142 5.74 10.11 6.06
CA ALA A 142 7.10 9.65 6.27
C ALA A 142 7.23 8.33 5.51
N SER A 143 8.28 8.17 4.69
CA SER A 143 8.69 6.84 4.31
C SER A 143 8.66 6.07 5.62
N ARG A 144 7.80 5.03 5.72
CA ARG A 144 7.92 4.13 6.87
C ARG A 144 9.40 3.83 6.88
N LYS A 145 10.10 4.23 7.94
CA LYS A 145 11.49 3.86 8.13
C LYS A 145 11.52 2.41 7.68
N SER A 146 12.40 2.07 6.72
CA SER A 146 12.76 0.66 6.63
C SER A 146 13.16 0.35 8.06
N SER A 147 12.34 -0.48 8.72
CA SER A 147 12.60 -0.91 10.08
C SER A 147 13.80 -1.84 9.94
N GLY A 148 14.97 -1.23 9.80
CA GLY A 148 16.25 -1.87 10.01
C GLY A 148 16.25 -2.27 11.47
N GLY A 149 16.07 -3.58 11.68
CA GLY A 149 16.31 -4.26 12.95
C GLY A 149 15.22 -4.04 14.01
N GLY A 150 14.27 -4.97 14.09
CA GLY A 150 13.49 -5.20 15.31
C GLY A 150 12.02 -5.47 15.04
N GLY A 151 11.65 -6.75 15.03
CA GLY A 151 10.25 -7.20 15.07
C GLY A 151 9.62 -7.35 13.69
N GLY A 152 9.78 -8.54 13.12
CA GLY A 152 9.12 -8.97 11.88
C GLY A 152 7.60 -8.88 12.00
N GLY A 153 7.04 -7.75 11.61
CA GLY A 153 5.63 -7.61 11.27
C GLY A 153 5.37 -8.35 9.97
N SER A 154 5.26 -9.68 10.07
CA SER A 154 4.72 -10.52 9.01
C SER A 154 3.37 -9.95 8.62
N ARG A 155 3.21 -9.64 7.34
CA ARG A 155 1.88 -9.58 6.73
C ARG A 155 1.33 -11.00 6.76
N GLY A 156 0.77 -11.38 7.90
CA GLY A 156 -0.21 -12.46 8.03
C GLY A 156 0.24 -13.87 7.66
N THR A 157 1.48 -14.28 7.96
CA THR A 157 1.65 -15.67 8.40
C THR A 157 1.54 -15.66 9.91
N ALA A 158 0.37 -16.01 10.44
CA ALA A 158 0.26 -16.31 11.86
C ALA A 158 1.30 -17.42 12.16
N SER A 159 2.22 -17.12 13.06
CA SER A 159 3.22 -18.05 13.57
C SER A 159 2.66 -18.66 14.86
N TRP A 160 2.52 -19.97 14.88
CA TRP A 160 1.95 -20.77 15.96
C TRP A 160 3.07 -21.51 16.65
N GLU A 161 3.07 -21.54 17.97
CA GLU A 161 4.05 -22.31 18.73
C GLU A 161 3.39 -23.60 19.24
N VAL A 162 3.94 -24.75 18.86
CA VAL A 162 3.48 -26.08 19.28
C VAL A 162 4.72 -26.85 19.72
N ASP A 163 4.70 -27.36 20.96
CA ASP A 163 5.81 -28.11 21.56
C ASP A 163 7.20 -27.43 21.44
N GLY A 164 7.22 -26.10 21.50
CA GLY A 164 8.44 -25.28 21.39
C GLY A 164 8.95 -25.07 19.96
N GLN A 165 8.18 -25.48 18.94
CA GLN A 165 8.46 -25.21 17.53
C GLN A 165 7.47 -24.17 16.97
N SER A 166 8.01 -23.20 16.21
CA SER A 166 7.21 -22.16 15.56
C SER A 166 6.86 -22.58 14.12
N PHE A 167 5.58 -22.56 13.79
CA PHE A 167 5.03 -22.93 12.49
C PHE A 167 4.26 -21.76 11.87
N THR A 168 4.38 -21.51 10.57
CA THR A 168 3.37 -20.73 9.87
C THR A 168 2.04 -21.50 9.83
N SER A 169 0.91 -20.81 9.66
CA SER A 169 -0.40 -21.46 9.49
C SER A 169 -0.42 -22.59 8.46
N ARG A 170 0.39 -22.51 7.40
CA ARG A 170 0.45 -23.56 6.38
C ARG A 170 1.25 -24.77 6.86
N GLU A 171 2.41 -24.52 7.48
CA GLU A 171 3.28 -25.58 8.00
C GLU A 171 2.63 -26.33 9.17
N LEU A 172 1.86 -25.64 10.02
CA LEU A 172 1.10 -26.27 11.10
C LEU A 172 0.08 -27.28 10.55
N ILE A 173 -0.63 -26.89 9.48
CA ILE A 173 -1.67 -27.71 8.84
C ILE A 173 -1.06 -28.89 8.11
N ASP A 174 0.10 -28.71 7.47
CA ASP A 174 0.85 -29.80 6.83
C ASP A 174 1.41 -30.79 7.86
N ALA A 175 1.82 -30.33 9.04
CA ALA A 175 2.35 -31.17 10.11
C ALA A 175 1.28 -31.89 10.94
N HIS A 176 0.08 -31.31 11.06
CA HIS A 176 -1.03 -31.80 11.91
C HIS A 176 -2.31 -32.05 11.08
N GLN A 177 -2.19 -32.73 9.94
CA GLN A 177 -3.32 -33.00 9.02
C GLN A 177 -4.44 -33.85 9.63
N ASP A 178 -4.11 -34.65 10.64
CA ASP A 178 -5.00 -35.49 11.44
C ASP A 178 -5.95 -34.67 12.32
N MET A 179 -5.55 -33.47 12.73
CA MET A 179 -6.33 -32.58 13.59
C MET A 179 -7.29 -31.65 12.83
N LEU A 180 -7.26 -31.67 11.49
CA LEU A 180 -8.10 -30.81 10.66
C LEU A 180 -9.49 -31.39 10.47
N THR A 181 -10.49 -30.51 10.46
CA THR A 181 -11.85 -30.88 10.05
C THR A 181 -11.93 -31.15 8.55
N ASP A 182 -12.86 -32.00 8.13
CA ASP A 182 -13.01 -32.41 6.72
C ASP A 182 -13.23 -31.23 5.77
N LYS A 183 -13.94 -30.18 6.23
CA LYS A 183 -14.17 -28.95 5.44
C LYS A 183 -12.89 -28.16 5.18
N VAL A 184 -11.95 -28.16 6.12
CA VAL A 184 -10.65 -27.50 5.94
C VAL A 184 -9.76 -28.32 5.01
N ARG A 185 -9.82 -29.65 5.12
CA ARG A 185 -9.10 -30.58 4.23
C ARG A 185 -9.56 -30.41 2.77
N GLU A 186 -10.87 -30.40 2.53
CA GLU A 186 -11.44 -30.15 1.20
C GLU A 186 -11.02 -28.79 0.63
N HIS A 187 -11.02 -27.74 1.46
CA HIS A 187 -10.58 -26.41 1.03
C HIS A 187 -9.08 -26.32 0.77
N PHE A 188 -8.27 -27.01 1.56
CA PHE A 188 -6.82 -27.11 1.36
C PHE A 188 -6.51 -27.78 0.00
N ASP A 189 -7.16 -28.90 -0.28
CA ASP A 189 -7.02 -29.63 -1.54
C ASP A 189 -7.53 -28.82 -2.74
N SER A 190 -8.52 -27.94 -2.54
CA SER A 190 -9.08 -27.08 -3.59
C SER A 190 -8.17 -25.91 -4.02
N GLY A 191 -7.10 -25.60 -3.28
CA GLY A 191 -6.21 -24.47 -3.54
C GLY A 191 -6.83 -23.07 -3.30
N ASN A 192 -8.08 -22.99 -2.83
CA ASN A 192 -8.84 -21.75 -2.68
C ASN A 192 -8.67 -21.12 -1.29
N PHE A 193 -7.43 -20.84 -0.90
CA PHE A 193 -7.00 -20.44 0.46
C PHE A 193 -7.52 -19.07 0.96
N ARG A 194 -8.27 -18.31 0.16
CA ARG A 194 -8.69 -16.93 0.48
C ARG A 194 -10.06 -16.82 1.15
N ALA A 195 -10.87 -17.87 1.14
CA ALA A 195 -12.29 -17.78 1.51
C ALA A 195 -12.59 -18.06 2.98
N PHE A 196 -11.67 -18.69 3.73
CA PHE A 196 -11.86 -18.99 5.15
C PHE A 196 -10.98 -18.08 6.01
N SER A 197 -11.55 -17.44 7.02
CA SER A 197 -10.80 -16.72 8.05
C SER A 197 -10.05 -17.75 8.90
N MET A 198 -8.82 -18.09 8.47
CA MET A 198 -7.95 -19.11 9.04
C MET A 198 -7.61 -18.87 10.52
N THR A 199 -7.81 -17.65 11.01
CA THR A 199 -7.51 -17.27 12.40
C THR A 199 -8.36 -18.05 13.39
N ARG A 200 -9.66 -18.25 13.13
CA ARG A 200 -10.56 -18.90 14.11
C ARG A 200 -10.35 -20.41 14.25
N GLU A 201 -10.04 -21.09 13.15
CA GLU A 201 -9.83 -22.55 13.19
C GLU A 201 -8.46 -22.88 13.78
N ALA A 202 -7.45 -22.08 13.44
CA ALA A 202 -6.12 -22.22 14.03
C ALA A 202 -6.11 -21.90 15.54
N GLU A 203 -6.91 -20.92 16.00
CA GLU A 203 -7.16 -20.70 17.43
C GLU A 203 -7.79 -21.93 18.11
N ARG A 204 -8.70 -22.64 17.43
CA ARG A 204 -9.30 -23.89 17.95
C ARG A 204 -8.28 -25.02 18.04
N ILE A 205 -7.49 -25.22 16.99
CA ILE A 205 -6.43 -26.24 16.96
C ILE A 205 -5.40 -25.96 18.07
N HIS A 206 -4.97 -24.70 18.21
CA HIS A 206 -4.11 -24.28 19.31
C HIS A 206 -4.76 -24.56 20.68
N GLY A 207 -6.06 -24.28 20.83
CA GLY A 207 -6.82 -24.63 22.03
C GLY A 207 -6.79 -26.13 22.34
N LEU A 208 -6.93 -27.00 21.34
CA LEU A 208 -6.83 -28.45 21.52
C LEU A 208 -5.42 -28.87 21.93
N LEU A 209 -4.39 -28.39 21.24
CA LEU A 209 -2.99 -28.71 21.52
C LEU A 209 -2.53 -28.25 22.92
N THR A 210 -3.07 -27.11 23.40
CA THR A 210 -2.67 -26.53 24.69
C THR A 210 -3.57 -26.94 25.87
N SER A 211 -4.73 -27.55 25.61
CA SER A 211 -5.67 -27.96 26.67
C SER A 211 -5.48 -29.39 27.20
N GLY A 212 -4.54 -30.15 26.64
CA GLY A 212 -4.11 -31.44 27.19
C GLY A 212 -5.19 -32.54 27.20
N ASN A 213 -6.14 -32.49 26.26
CA ASN A 213 -7.10 -33.57 25.97
C ASN A 213 -6.76 -34.27 24.65
#